data_AF-A0A0L1KKL6-F1
#
_entry.id   AF-A0A0L1KKL6-F1
#
_cell.length_a   1.000
_cell.length_b   1.000
_cell.length_c   1.000
_cell.angle_alpha   90.00
_cell.angle_beta   90.00
_cell.angle_gamma   90.00
#
_symmetry.space_group_name_H-M   'P 1'
#
loop_
_entity.id
_entity.type
_entity.pdbx_description
1 polymer ?
#
loop_
_entity_poly.entity_id
_entity_poly.type
_entity_poly.pdbx_seq_one_letter_code
_entity_poly.pdbx_strand_id
1 'polypeptide(L)'
;MLDRHALMRNKKNKLSGSVDLSKLPVEMTKLSLRRNMLTGSIDLTRLPEGFAELRLGWNTFSGEVSFERLPASMTFLQLAHTNLRGEITVSRRNWDNFQVFQTKITKHRESEYSAVEGFFSD
;
A
#
# COMPACT_ATOMS: atom_id res chain seq x y z
N MET A 1 -34.90 11.26 12.95
CA MET A 1 -33.86 11.84 12.09
C MET A 1 -32.87 10.74 11.75
N LEU A 2 -32.93 10.20 10.53
CA LEU A 2 -32.00 9.17 10.07
C LEU A 2 -30.74 9.86 9.52
N ASP A 3 -29.61 9.49 10.10
CA ASP A 3 -28.29 10.07 9.84
C ASP A 3 -27.93 9.95 8.35
N ARG A 4 -27.78 11.11 7.69
CA ARG A 4 -27.63 11.25 6.23
C ARG A 4 -26.24 10.87 5.72
N HIS A 5 -25.40 10.19 6.51
CA HIS A 5 -24.04 9.84 6.13
C HIS A 5 -23.89 8.48 5.40
N ALA A 6 -24.98 7.71 5.21
CA ALA A 6 -24.86 6.32 4.78
C ALA A 6 -24.96 6.03 3.26
N LEU A 7 -25.08 7.02 2.36
CA LEU A 7 -25.37 6.71 0.95
C LEU A 7 -24.47 7.39 -0.09
N MET A 8 -23.16 7.31 0.09
CA MET A 8 -22.21 7.32 -1.04
C MET A 8 -21.77 5.89 -1.37
N ARG A 9 -22.74 4.99 -1.58
CA ARG A 9 -22.49 3.62 -2.05
C ARG A 9 -22.23 3.66 -3.56
N ASN A 10 -21.20 4.42 -3.94
CA ASN A 10 -20.68 4.57 -5.29
C ASN A 10 -20.30 3.16 -5.77
N LYS A 11 -20.98 2.66 -6.81
CA LYS A 11 -21.00 1.26 -7.30
C LYS A 11 -19.76 0.45 -6.88
N LYS A 12 -19.87 -0.21 -5.73
CA LYS A 12 -18.84 -1.13 -5.23
C LYS A 12 -18.91 -2.39 -6.08
N ASN A 13 -17.78 -2.81 -6.64
CA ASN A 13 -17.66 -4.18 -7.10
C ASN A 13 -17.82 -5.08 -5.85
N LYS A 14 -18.57 -6.17 -5.99
CA LYS A 14 -18.99 -7.02 -4.85
C LYS A 14 -17.89 -8.00 -4.41
N LEU A 15 -16.64 -7.83 -4.84
CA LEU A 15 -15.57 -8.72 -4.38
C LEU A 15 -15.38 -8.51 -2.89
N SER A 16 -15.51 -9.60 -2.13
CA SER A 16 -15.40 -9.66 -0.68
C SER A 16 -14.50 -10.82 -0.29
N GLY A 17 -14.12 -10.87 0.99
CA GLY A 17 -13.14 -11.83 1.49
C GLY A 17 -11.72 -11.28 1.46
N SER A 18 -10.77 -12.15 1.79
CA SER A 18 -9.34 -11.80 1.86
C SER A 18 -8.63 -11.94 0.53
N VAL A 19 -7.51 -11.23 0.39
CA VAL A 19 -6.62 -11.35 -0.77
C VAL A 19 -5.29 -11.90 -0.31
N ASP A 20 -4.83 -12.95 -0.98
CA ASP A 20 -3.50 -13.50 -0.80
C ASP A 20 -2.59 -12.99 -1.93
N LEU A 21 -1.81 -11.95 -1.63
CA LEU A 21 -0.87 -11.34 -2.58
C LEU A 21 0.40 -12.18 -2.79
N SER A 22 0.62 -13.24 -1.99
CA SER A 22 1.80 -14.11 -2.13
C SER A 22 1.70 -15.07 -3.32
N LYS A 23 0.50 -15.21 -3.90
CA LYS A 23 0.20 -16.11 -5.01
C LYS A 23 0.06 -15.39 -6.35
N LEU A 24 0.55 -14.15 -6.44
CA LEU A 24 0.52 -13.41 -7.69
C LEU A 24 1.49 -14.04 -8.70
N PRO A 25 1.14 -14.09 -10.00
CA PRO A 25 2.05 -14.57 -11.04
C PRO A 25 3.34 -13.74 -11.05
N VAL A 26 4.48 -14.38 -11.28
CA VAL A 26 5.81 -13.73 -11.29
C VAL A 26 5.88 -12.61 -12.34
N GLU A 27 5.23 -12.79 -13.49
CA GLU A 27 5.17 -11.81 -14.57
C GLU A 27 4.20 -10.63 -14.30
N MET A 28 3.46 -10.66 -13.19
CA MET A 28 2.50 -9.60 -12.89
C MET A 28 3.23 -8.33 -12.47
N THR A 29 2.95 -7.24 -13.18
CA THR A 29 3.56 -5.92 -12.90
C THR A 29 2.59 -4.93 -12.26
N LYS A 30 1.28 -5.12 -12.43
CA LYS A 30 0.25 -4.19 -11.94
C LYS A 30 -0.98 -4.94 -11.43
N LEU A 31 -1.50 -4.53 -10.28
CA LEU A 31 -2.78 -5.01 -9.73
C LEU A 31 -3.63 -3.86 -9.23
N SER A 32 -4.91 -3.86 -9.61
CA SER A 32 -5.91 -2.93 -9.10
C SER A 32 -7.13 -3.67 -8.58
N LEU A 33 -7.31 -3.64 -7.26
CA LEU A 33 -8.49 -4.16 -6.55
C LEU A 33 -9.24 -3.04 -5.83
N ARG A 34 -9.01 -1.78 -6.21
CA ARG A 34 -9.60 -0.58 -5.61
C ARG A 34 -11.13 -0.62 -5.69
N ARG A 35 -11.83 -0.09 -4.68
CA ARG A 35 -13.30 0.07 -4.61
C ARG A 35 -14.08 -1.26 -4.58
N ASN A 36 -13.61 -2.19 -3.76
CA ASN A 36 -14.29 -3.45 -3.47
C ASN A 36 -14.73 -3.51 -1.99
N MET A 37 -15.12 -4.69 -1.51
CA MET A 37 -15.43 -5.00 -0.11
C MET A 37 -14.42 -6.01 0.46
N LEU A 38 -13.18 -5.98 -0.01
CA LEU A 38 -12.15 -6.91 0.42
C LEU A 38 -11.73 -6.58 1.86
N THR A 39 -11.45 -7.62 2.64
CA THR A 39 -11.22 -7.57 4.09
C THR A 39 -9.94 -8.32 4.46
N GLY A 40 -9.54 -8.25 5.73
CA GLY A 40 -8.39 -8.99 6.23
C GLY A 40 -7.08 -8.21 6.11
N SER A 41 -5.99 -8.86 6.52
CA SER A 41 -4.63 -8.33 6.41
C SER A 41 -4.08 -8.49 5.01
N ILE A 42 -3.07 -7.68 4.70
CA ILE A 42 -2.31 -7.79 3.45
C ILE A 42 -0.85 -8.05 3.78
N ASP A 43 -0.22 -8.94 3.03
CA ASP A 43 1.22 -9.18 3.08
C ASP A 43 1.86 -8.60 1.82
N LEU A 44 2.64 -7.53 1.98
CA LEU A 44 3.38 -6.89 0.90
C LEU A 44 4.81 -7.44 0.74
N THR A 45 5.23 -8.37 1.60
CA THR A 45 6.63 -8.84 1.66
C THR A 45 6.97 -9.89 0.59
N ARG A 46 5.96 -10.39 -0.11
CA ARG A 46 6.05 -11.47 -1.12
C ARG A 46 5.57 -11.05 -2.50
N LEU A 47 5.60 -9.75 -2.81
CA LEU A 47 5.27 -9.28 -4.14
C LEU A 47 6.36 -9.71 -5.14
N PRO A 48 5.99 -10.00 -6.41
CA PRO A 48 6.96 -10.30 -7.46
C PRO A 48 8.01 -9.19 -7.63
N GLU A 49 9.23 -9.56 -8.02
CA GLU A 49 10.34 -8.61 -8.14
C GLU A 49 10.07 -7.50 -9.18
N GLY A 50 9.35 -7.81 -10.26
CA GLY A 50 8.95 -6.86 -11.32
C GLY A 50 7.67 -6.07 -11.03
N PHE A 51 7.12 -6.18 -9.81
CA PHE A 51 5.84 -5.56 -9.48
C PHE A 51 5.98 -4.04 -9.31
N ALA A 52 5.21 -3.28 -10.10
CA ALA A 52 5.37 -1.84 -10.25
C ALA A 52 4.22 -1.03 -9.64
N GLU A 53 2.97 -1.49 -9.76
CA GLU A 53 1.79 -0.72 -9.33
C GLU A 53 0.78 -1.55 -8.53
N LEU A 54 0.48 -1.10 -7.30
CA LEU A 54 -0.54 -1.71 -6.45
C LEU A 54 -1.64 -0.71 -6.07
N ARG A 55 -2.90 -1.04 -6.34
CA ARG A 55 -4.06 -0.23 -5.92
C ARG A 55 -5.07 -1.07 -5.12
N LEU A 56 -5.09 -0.87 -3.81
CA LEU A 56 -5.97 -1.59 -2.86
C LEU A 56 -6.94 -0.68 -2.11
N GLY A 57 -6.91 0.61 -2.33
CA GLY A 57 -7.72 1.55 -1.57
C GLY A 57 -9.22 1.41 -1.76
N TRP A 58 -9.98 2.09 -0.89
CA TRP A 58 -11.43 1.96 -0.82
C TRP A 58 -11.86 0.49 -0.67
N ASN A 59 -11.19 -0.21 0.24
CA ASN A 59 -11.51 -1.55 0.72
C ASN A 59 -11.56 -1.52 2.25
N THR A 60 -11.95 -2.63 2.84
CA THR A 60 -12.04 -2.82 4.29
C THR A 60 -10.86 -3.61 4.85
N PHE A 61 -9.71 -3.58 4.16
CA PHE A 61 -8.46 -4.18 4.65
C PHE A 61 -8.07 -3.59 6.01
N SER A 62 -7.54 -4.42 6.89
CA SER A 62 -7.23 -4.09 8.27
C SER A 62 -6.04 -4.90 8.77
N GLY A 63 -5.38 -4.40 9.81
CA GLY A 63 -4.21 -5.06 10.37
C GLY A 63 -2.93 -4.32 10.02
N GLU A 64 -1.82 -4.88 10.45
CA GLU A 64 -0.50 -4.29 10.30
C GLU A 64 0.15 -4.73 8.99
N VAL A 65 0.87 -3.80 8.36
CA VAL A 65 1.53 -4.00 7.07
C VAL A 65 3.01 -3.71 7.24
N SER A 66 3.85 -4.68 6.87
CA SER A 66 5.29 -4.46 6.72
C SER A 66 5.61 -3.98 5.31
N PHE A 67 6.49 -2.98 5.22
CA PHE A 67 6.97 -2.38 3.98
C PHE A 67 8.45 -2.67 3.70
N GLU A 68 9.08 -3.56 4.48
CA GLU A 68 10.54 -3.83 4.42
C GLU A 68 11.00 -4.48 3.11
N ARG A 69 10.10 -5.16 2.40
CA ARG A 69 10.41 -5.95 1.20
C ARG A 69 9.59 -5.53 -0.02
N LEU A 70 9.31 -4.23 -0.14
CA LEU A 70 8.70 -3.73 -1.36
C LEU A 70 9.65 -3.93 -2.56
N PRO A 71 9.13 -4.39 -3.72
CA PRO A 71 9.94 -4.55 -4.92
C PRO A 71 10.61 -3.24 -5.35
N ALA A 72 11.86 -3.31 -5.79
CA ALA A 72 12.61 -2.13 -6.24
C ALA A 72 11.97 -1.47 -7.47
N SER A 73 11.22 -2.23 -8.28
CA SER A 73 10.43 -1.71 -9.41
C SER A 73 9.17 -0.97 -9.01
N MET A 74 8.78 -0.99 -7.72
CA MET A 74 7.53 -0.40 -7.26
C MET A 74 7.58 1.13 -7.40
N THR A 75 6.72 1.64 -8.27
CA THR A 75 6.62 3.07 -8.56
C THR A 75 5.34 3.67 -8.02
N PHE A 76 4.30 2.87 -7.78
CA PHE A 76 3.00 3.35 -7.31
C PHE A 76 2.36 2.40 -6.29
N LEU A 77 1.97 2.95 -5.13
CA LEU A 77 1.31 2.22 -4.06
C LEU A 77 0.13 3.03 -3.52
N GLN A 78 -1.09 2.50 -3.68
CA GLN A 78 -2.30 3.16 -3.24
C GLN A 78 -3.05 2.26 -2.24
N LEU A 79 -3.03 2.69 -0.98
CA LEU A 79 -3.70 2.03 0.15
C LEU A 79 -4.76 2.93 0.81
N ALA A 80 -4.95 4.14 0.27
CA ALA A 80 -5.84 5.14 0.84
C ALA A 80 -7.27 4.63 1.06
N HIS A 81 -7.94 5.13 2.11
CA HIS A 81 -9.25 4.64 2.55
C HIS A 81 -9.25 3.14 2.88
N THR A 82 -8.41 2.74 3.82
CA THR A 82 -8.38 1.39 4.41
C THR A 82 -8.14 1.49 5.93
N ASN A 83 -8.34 0.40 6.66
CA ASN A 83 -8.06 0.33 8.10
C ASN A 83 -6.67 -0.26 8.41
N LEU A 84 -5.77 -0.23 7.42
CA LEU A 84 -4.40 -0.69 7.56
C LEU A 84 -3.60 0.26 8.46
N ARG A 85 -2.64 -0.30 9.18
CA ARG A 85 -1.68 0.41 10.03
C ARG A 85 -0.26 -0.06 9.76
N GLY A 86 0.71 0.75 10.14
CA GLY A 86 2.13 0.47 9.98
C GLY A 86 2.91 1.74 9.77
N GLU A 87 4.20 1.60 9.48
CA GLU A 87 5.10 2.71 9.26
C GLU A 87 5.87 2.48 7.96
N ILE A 88 5.96 3.52 7.14
CA ILE A 88 6.72 3.45 5.89
C ILE A 88 7.58 4.70 5.71
N THR A 89 8.87 4.48 5.42
CA THR A 89 9.78 5.52 4.98
C THR A 89 9.80 5.55 3.46
N VAL A 90 9.55 6.72 2.88
CA VAL A 90 9.45 6.91 1.43
C VAL A 90 10.40 8.01 0.97
N SER A 91 11.14 7.73 -0.09
CA SER A 91 11.99 8.73 -0.74
C SER A 91 11.17 9.90 -1.28
N ARG A 92 11.80 11.07 -1.41
CA ARG A 92 11.14 12.27 -1.95
C ARG A 92 10.50 12.01 -3.32
N ARG A 93 11.16 11.21 -4.17
CA ARG A 93 10.70 10.87 -5.53
C ARG A 93 9.39 10.10 -5.55
N ASN A 94 9.18 9.22 -4.57
CA ASN A 94 8.01 8.34 -4.53
C ASN A 94 6.90 8.87 -3.60
N TRP A 95 7.08 10.06 -3.03
CA TRP A 95 6.14 10.63 -2.07
C TRP A 95 4.72 10.71 -2.66
N ASP A 96 4.51 11.32 -3.82
CA ASP A 96 3.15 11.49 -4.34
C ASP A 96 2.52 10.19 -4.87
N ASN A 97 3.37 9.22 -5.22
CA ASN A 97 2.93 7.93 -5.74
C ASN A 97 2.52 6.94 -4.63
N PHE A 98 3.01 7.15 -3.41
CA PHE A 98 2.71 6.32 -2.25
C PHE A 98 1.59 6.95 -1.43
N GLN A 99 0.36 6.60 -1.80
CA GLN A 99 -0.87 7.19 -1.31
C GLN A 99 -1.47 6.35 -0.17
N VAL A 100 -1.27 6.81 1.05
CA VAL A 100 -1.76 6.18 2.30
C VAL A 100 -2.70 7.09 3.11
N PHE A 101 -3.24 8.13 2.48
CA PHE A 101 -4.18 9.05 3.16
C PHE A 101 -5.45 8.32 3.62
N GLN A 102 -6.06 8.75 4.73
CA GLN A 102 -7.19 8.05 5.34
C GLN A 102 -6.91 6.56 5.61
N THR A 103 -5.72 6.28 6.14
CA THR A 103 -5.33 5.02 6.76
C THR A 103 -4.75 5.30 8.15
N LYS A 104 -4.35 4.27 8.88
CA LYS A 104 -3.56 4.39 10.12
C LYS A 104 -2.07 4.15 9.86
N ILE A 105 -1.62 4.25 8.61
CA ILE A 105 -0.21 4.13 8.23
C ILE A 105 0.45 5.49 8.41
N THR A 106 1.54 5.52 9.16
CA THR A 106 2.39 6.70 9.28
C THR A 106 3.42 6.69 8.16
N LYS A 107 3.56 7.83 7.48
CA LYS A 107 4.49 7.99 6.36
C LYS A 107 5.60 8.96 6.72
N HIS A 108 6.83 8.47 6.65
CA HIS A 108 8.04 9.21 6.94
C HIS A 108 8.75 9.53 5.64
N ARG A 109 9.40 10.69 5.60
CA ARG A 109 10.29 11.04 4.49
C ARG A 109 11.66 10.46 4.80
N GLU A 110 12.25 9.77 3.82
CA GLU A 110 13.64 9.32 3.92
C GLU A 110 14.57 10.53 4.07
N SER A 111 15.41 10.51 5.11
CA SER A 111 16.42 11.54 5.33
C SER A 111 17.54 11.41 4.29
N GLU A 112 17.89 12.51 3.62
CA GLU A 112 18.94 12.57 2.60
C GLU A 112 20.38 12.39 3.17
N TYR A 113 20.52 12.03 4.45
CA TYR A 113 21.80 12.00 5.19
C TYR A 113 22.41 10.60 5.40
N SER A 114 21.75 9.50 5.03
CA SER A 114 22.26 8.15 5.30
C SER A 114 23.30 7.63 4.30
N ALA A 115 23.74 8.43 3.33
CA ALA A 115 24.66 8.00 2.27
C ALA A 115 26.16 8.31 2.55
N VAL A 116 26.53 8.87 3.70
CA VAL A 116 27.93 9.28 3.98
C VAL A 116 28.71 8.36 4.93
N GLU A 117 28.13 7.30 5.49
CA GLU A 117 28.89 6.35 6.33
C GLU A 117 29.54 5.23 5.50
N GLY A 118 30.35 5.61 4.51
CA GLY A 118 31.17 4.69 3.72
C GLY A 118 32.51 5.23 3.25
N PHE A 119 32.88 6.48 3.60
CA PHE A 119 34.09 7.13 3.11
C PHE A 119 34.87 7.86 4.20
N PHE A 120 35.22 7.18 5.30
CA PHE A 120 36.40 7.57 6.09
C PHE A 120 37.01 6.33 6.72
N SER A 121 37.89 5.68 5.97
CA SER A 121 38.94 4.83 6.51
C SER A 121 40.22 5.21 5.78
N ASP A 122 40.97 6.11 6.40
CA ASP A 122 42.42 6.32 6.24
C ASP A 122 43.04 6.28 7.63
#